data_AF-A0A9N9PC64-F1
#
_entry.id   AF-A0A9N9PC64-F1
#
_cell.length_a   1.000
_cell.length_b   1.000
_cell.length_c   1.000
_cell.angle_alpha   90.00
_cell.angle_beta   90.00
_cell.angle_gamma   90.00
#
_symmetry.space_group_name_H-M   'P 1'
#
loop_
_entity.id
_entity.type
_entity.pdbx_description
1 polymer ?
#
loop_
_entity_poly.entity_id
_entity_poly.type
_entity_poly.pdbx_seq_one_letter_code
_entity_poly.pdbx_strand_id
1 'polypeptide(L)'
;EFEHRMPIFSGDNMEVETWPDSNIKPLILVTHDECIFSAYNRSRSLWIPYGEQPLQKKGEGRSIHVSEFLTDICGRLVLPDKMQPSDKFPREACVITYPGKNNDGWWKAEDLINQVTNHAISIFEARFPGCQALFAFDNATSHSAFSRNALIANHMNLGPAGKQEKLHSTSYFHKGRKYDQDMVFLSDYYISELRGKAKGLKEVLKKRGLWPEEGLRLKEVRELISQQPDFLAQKGQLEEIIIAAGHQIIFYPKFHCELNYIETFWALNSVPLLTIRQYARKAFRYMDTYRKGLNGKAAEFAVKKYHSHR
;
A
#
# COMPACT_ATOMS: atom_id res chain seq x y z
N GLU A 1 -19.03 -1.72 4.33
CA GLU A 1 -18.72 -0.27 4.40
C GLU A 1 -18.71 0.36 3.01
N PHE A 2 -17.85 -0.07 2.08
CA PHE A 2 -17.68 0.60 0.80
C PHE A 2 -18.78 0.38 -0.24
N GLU A 3 -19.41 -0.80 -0.28
CA GLU A 3 -20.28 -1.26 -1.37
C GLU A 3 -21.37 -0.25 -1.80
N HIS A 4 -22.00 0.46 -0.86
CA HIS A 4 -23.06 1.43 -1.14
C HIS A 4 -22.60 2.66 -1.99
N ARG A 5 -21.29 2.88 -2.09
CA ARG A 5 -20.68 3.96 -2.88
C ARG A 5 -20.02 3.44 -4.16
N MET A 6 -19.99 2.13 -4.37
CA MET A 6 -19.30 1.55 -5.52
C MET A 6 -20.29 1.25 -6.64
N PRO A 7 -19.86 1.34 -7.91
CA PRO A 7 -20.68 0.93 -9.03
C PRO A 7 -21.02 -0.57 -8.94
N ILE A 8 -22.26 -0.92 -9.28
CA ILE A 8 -22.74 -2.30 -9.32
C ILE A 8 -22.79 -2.75 -10.77
N PHE A 9 -22.20 -3.92 -11.03
CA PHE A 9 -22.19 -4.53 -12.36
C PHE A 9 -23.17 -5.71 -12.43
N SER A 10 -24.08 -5.70 -13.39
CA SER A 10 -25.08 -6.75 -13.61
C SER A 10 -25.16 -7.17 -15.10
N GLY A 11 -25.97 -8.18 -15.40
CA GLY A 11 -25.95 -8.87 -16.69
C GLY A 11 -25.02 -10.08 -16.71
N ASP A 12 -25.18 -10.95 -17.72
CA ASP A 12 -24.42 -12.20 -17.84
C ASP A 12 -22.92 -11.95 -18.00
N ASN A 13 -22.56 -10.83 -18.63
CA ASN A 13 -21.18 -10.39 -18.84
C ASN A 13 -20.81 -9.18 -17.96
N MET A 14 -21.61 -8.88 -16.93
CA MET A 14 -21.41 -7.73 -16.06
C MET A 14 -21.28 -6.40 -16.82
N GLU A 15 -21.98 -6.28 -17.94
CA GLU A 15 -21.94 -5.17 -18.88
C GLU A 15 -22.79 -3.97 -18.44
N VAL A 16 -23.78 -4.19 -17.58
CA VAL A 16 -24.67 -3.14 -17.09
C VAL A 16 -24.05 -2.49 -15.86
N GLU A 17 -23.70 -1.21 -15.98
CA GLU A 17 -23.09 -0.41 -14.90
C GLU A 17 -24.15 0.45 -14.23
N THR A 18 -24.39 0.22 -12.94
CA THR A 18 -25.27 1.06 -12.12
C THR A 18 -24.43 1.86 -11.14
N TRP A 19 -24.41 3.18 -11.30
CA TRP A 19 -23.68 4.09 -10.42
C TRP A 19 -24.51 4.44 -9.17
N PRO A 20 -23.86 4.80 -8.05
CA PRO A 20 -24.56 5.27 -6.85
C PRO A 20 -25.39 6.53 -7.13
N ASP A 21 -26.34 6.80 -6.22
CA ASP A 21 -27.18 8.00 -6.27
C ASP A 21 -26.34 9.28 -6.35
N SER A 22 -26.88 10.30 -7.03
CA SER A 22 -26.17 11.57 -7.29
C SER A 22 -25.67 12.33 -6.04
N ASN A 23 -26.26 12.07 -4.88
CA ASN A 23 -25.85 12.65 -3.59
C ASN A 23 -24.69 11.87 -2.93
N ILE A 24 -24.32 10.71 -3.47
CA ILE A 24 -23.23 9.86 -2.96
C ILE A 24 -22.02 10.05 -3.87
N LYS A 25 -20.88 10.46 -3.29
CA LYS A 25 -19.61 10.52 -4.02
C LYS A 25 -19.17 9.09 -4.40
N PRO A 26 -19.12 8.74 -5.71
CA PRO A 26 -18.77 7.38 -6.13
C PRO A 26 -17.36 6.99 -5.70
N LEU A 27 -17.18 5.72 -5.38
CA LEU A 27 -15.93 5.11 -4.95
C LEU A 27 -15.55 4.00 -5.93
N ILE A 28 -14.37 4.10 -6.55
CA ILE A 28 -13.90 3.14 -7.55
C ILE A 28 -12.74 2.34 -6.97
N LEU A 29 -12.78 1.01 -7.13
CA LEU A 29 -11.66 0.16 -6.73
C LEU A 29 -10.47 0.39 -7.66
N VAL A 30 -9.31 0.63 -7.07
CA VAL A 30 -8.03 0.67 -7.79
C VAL A 30 -7.10 -0.33 -7.12
N THR A 31 -6.91 -1.50 -7.71
CA THR A 31 -6.01 -2.53 -7.17
C THR A 31 -4.63 -2.43 -7.79
N HIS A 32 -3.61 -2.78 -7.01
CA HIS A 32 -2.21 -2.74 -7.41
C HIS A 32 -1.50 -4.05 -7.14
N ASP A 33 -0.51 -4.37 -7.97
CA ASP A 33 0.40 -5.50 -7.75
C ASP A 33 1.70 -5.36 -8.56
N GLU A 34 2.69 -6.15 -8.15
CA GLU A 34 4.04 -6.19 -8.72
C GLU A 34 4.43 -7.62 -9.11
N CYS A 35 5.04 -7.81 -10.29
CA CYS A 35 5.50 -9.11 -10.72
C CYS A 35 6.87 -9.03 -11.42
N ILE A 36 7.67 -10.09 -11.26
CA ILE A 36 8.98 -10.23 -11.92
C ILE A 36 8.94 -11.42 -12.89
N PHE A 37 9.21 -11.13 -14.16
CA PHE A 37 9.35 -12.10 -15.23
C PHE A 37 10.80 -12.31 -15.57
N SER A 38 11.29 -13.53 -15.42
CA SER A 38 12.65 -13.90 -15.80
C SER A 38 12.68 -14.54 -17.18
N ALA A 39 13.68 -14.19 -18.00
CA ALA A 39 13.81 -14.68 -19.38
C ALA A 39 13.90 -16.21 -19.47
N TYR A 40 14.41 -16.86 -18.42
CA TYR A 40 14.53 -18.32 -18.34
C TYR A 40 13.54 -18.92 -17.34
N ASN A 41 12.48 -18.21 -16.97
CA ASN A 41 11.38 -18.77 -16.18
C ASN A 41 10.74 -19.92 -16.97
N ARG A 42 10.76 -21.13 -16.40
CA ARG A 42 10.43 -22.38 -17.09
C ARG A 42 9.59 -23.27 -16.19
N SER A 43 8.81 -24.14 -16.83
CA SER A 43 8.18 -25.26 -16.12
C SER A 43 9.25 -26.12 -15.44
N ARG A 44 9.04 -26.45 -14.17
CA ARG A 44 9.90 -27.37 -13.41
C ARG A 44 9.80 -28.82 -13.90
N SER A 45 8.83 -29.10 -14.76
CA SER A 45 8.57 -30.42 -15.33
C SER A 45 8.63 -30.34 -16.85
N LEU A 46 9.43 -31.21 -17.46
CA LEU A 46 9.55 -31.36 -18.91
C LEU A 46 9.31 -32.83 -19.28
N TRP A 47 8.59 -33.05 -20.37
CA TRP A 47 8.53 -34.35 -21.03
C TRP A 47 9.64 -34.40 -22.08
N ILE A 48 10.55 -35.36 -21.93
CA ILE A 48 11.71 -35.53 -22.82
C ILE A 48 11.84 -37.02 -23.21
N PRO A 49 12.36 -37.31 -24.42
CA PRO A 49 12.65 -38.68 -24.83
C PRO A 49 13.64 -39.37 -23.89
N TYR A 50 13.54 -40.70 -23.80
CA TYR A 50 14.45 -41.51 -22.98
C TYR A 50 15.90 -41.36 -23.48
N GLY A 51 16.81 -40.97 -22.58
CA GLY A 51 18.23 -40.79 -22.88
C GLY A 51 18.65 -39.35 -23.22
N GLU A 52 17.72 -38.41 -23.35
CA GLU A 52 18.05 -37.00 -23.55
C GLU A 52 18.25 -36.26 -22.22
N GLN A 53 19.15 -35.26 -22.24
CA GLN A 53 19.32 -34.32 -21.13
C GLN A 53 19.02 -32.89 -21.62
N PRO A 54 18.06 -32.19 -21.00
CA PRO A 54 17.75 -30.83 -21.40
C PRO A 54 18.89 -29.89 -20.96
N LEU A 55 19.54 -29.24 -21.92
CA LEU A 55 20.51 -28.19 -21.63
C LEU A 55 19.78 -26.92 -21.17
N GLN A 56 19.89 -26.61 -19.87
CA GLN A 56 19.31 -25.41 -19.29
C GLN A 56 20.38 -24.33 -19.15
N LYS A 57 20.04 -23.10 -19.56
CA LYS A 57 20.90 -21.95 -19.29
C LYS A 57 20.93 -21.72 -17.77
N LYS A 58 22.11 -21.44 -17.23
CA LYS A 58 22.30 -21.24 -15.80
C LYS A 58 21.61 -19.94 -15.35
N GLY A 59 20.84 -20.04 -14.25
CA GLY A 59 20.14 -18.91 -13.64
C GLY A 59 18.85 -18.52 -14.37
N GLU A 60 18.23 -17.46 -13.87
CA GLU A 60 16.93 -16.96 -14.34
C GLU A 60 17.03 -16.09 -15.61
N GLY A 61 18.25 -15.71 -16.01
CA GLY A 61 18.48 -14.80 -17.12
C GLY A 61 18.15 -13.35 -16.76
N ARG A 62 17.87 -12.52 -17.78
CA ARG A 62 17.43 -11.13 -17.57
C ARG A 62 15.99 -11.13 -17.06
N SER A 63 15.70 -10.30 -16.06
CA SER A 63 14.34 -10.16 -15.56
C SER A 63 13.73 -8.81 -15.96
N ILE A 64 12.41 -8.76 -15.98
CA ILE A 64 11.56 -7.59 -16.16
C ILE A 64 10.66 -7.53 -14.93
N HIS A 65 10.64 -6.39 -14.26
CA HIS A 65 9.70 -6.10 -13.19
C HIS A 65 8.58 -5.23 -13.75
N VAL A 66 7.34 -5.57 -13.44
CA VAL A 66 6.15 -4.85 -13.88
C VAL A 66 5.32 -4.51 -12.65
N SER A 67 4.95 -3.25 -12.51
CA SER A 67 4.06 -2.73 -11.47
C SER A 67 2.86 -2.06 -12.13
N GLU A 68 1.63 -2.48 -11.80
CA GLU A 68 0.42 -2.07 -12.53
C GLU A 68 -0.77 -1.80 -11.62
N PHE A 69 -1.68 -0.95 -12.10
CA PHE A 69 -2.95 -0.66 -11.45
C PHE A 69 -4.13 -1.05 -12.33
N LEU A 70 -5.10 -1.76 -11.75
CA LEU A 70 -6.36 -2.14 -12.40
C LEU A 70 -7.57 -1.55 -11.68
N THR A 71 -8.64 -1.33 -12.44
CA THR A 71 -9.96 -0.94 -11.95
C THR A 71 -11.03 -1.85 -12.55
N ASP A 72 -12.13 -2.04 -11.84
CA ASP A 72 -13.31 -2.76 -12.32
C ASP A 72 -14.14 -1.97 -13.36
N ILE A 73 -13.78 -0.72 -13.60
CA ILE A 73 -14.42 0.17 -14.58
C ILE A 73 -13.73 0.11 -15.95
N CYS A 74 -12.40 0.26 -16.00
CA CYS A 74 -11.69 0.36 -17.28
C CYS A 74 -10.58 -0.67 -17.46
N GLY A 75 -10.43 -1.62 -16.54
CA GLY A 75 -9.28 -2.51 -16.51
C GLY A 75 -8.04 -1.70 -16.16
N ARG A 76 -7.04 -1.66 -17.03
CA ARG A 76 -5.79 -0.91 -16.79
C ARG A 76 -6.07 0.56 -16.53
N LEU A 77 -5.37 1.14 -15.55
CA LEU A 77 -5.46 2.56 -15.24
C LEU A 77 -4.64 3.37 -16.27
N VAL A 78 -5.31 3.72 -17.37
CA VAL A 78 -4.75 4.43 -18.53
C VAL A 78 -5.63 5.61 -18.88
N LEU A 79 -5.09 6.71 -19.39
CA LEU A 79 -5.89 7.80 -19.93
C LEU A 79 -6.66 7.36 -21.19
N PRO A 80 -7.92 7.81 -21.37
CA PRO A 80 -8.65 7.59 -22.62
C PRO A 80 -7.89 8.17 -23.82
N ASP A 81 -8.00 7.57 -25.01
CA ASP A 81 -7.22 8.01 -26.18
C ASP A 81 -7.44 9.47 -26.58
N LYS A 82 -8.63 9.99 -26.29
CA LYS A 82 -9.02 11.39 -26.50
C LYS A 82 -8.34 12.38 -25.54
N MET A 83 -7.75 11.91 -24.44
CA MET A 83 -7.03 12.74 -23.47
C MET A 83 -5.53 12.63 -23.75
N GLN A 84 -4.88 13.78 -23.94
CA GLN A 84 -3.43 13.81 -24.06
C GLN A 84 -2.79 13.68 -22.68
N PRO A 85 -1.67 12.94 -22.55
CA PRO A 85 -0.86 13.01 -21.34
C PRO A 85 -0.37 14.44 -21.15
N SER A 86 -0.13 14.82 -19.90
CA SER A 86 0.50 16.10 -19.59
C SER A 86 1.96 15.87 -19.22
N ASP A 87 2.80 16.90 -19.27
CA ASP A 87 4.18 16.80 -18.78
C ASP A 87 4.27 16.41 -17.29
N LYS A 88 3.15 16.46 -16.56
CA LYS A 88 3.07 16.16 -15.13
C LYS A 88 2.89 14.68 -14.82
N PHE A 89 2.32 13.89 -15.73
CA PHE A 89 2.07 12.46 -15.50
C PHE A 89 1.89 11.67 -16.82
N PRO A 90 2.30 10.39 -16.86
CA PRO A 90 2.27 9.57 -18.08
C PRO A 90 0.85 9.18 -18.49
N ARG A 91 0.74 8.54 -19.67
CA ARG A 91 -0.53 8.01 -20.17
C ARG A 91 -1.07 6.83 -19.36
N GLU A 92 -0.20 5.97 -18.85
CA GLU A 92 -0.55 4.75 -18.12
C GLU A 92 0.14 4.71 -16.77
N ALA A 93 -0.54 4.13 -15.77
CA ALA A 93 0.01 3.99 -14.42
C ALA A 93 1.10 2.90 -14.34
N CYS A 94 1.13 1.99 -15.32
CA CYS A 94 2.10 0.90 -15.43
C CYS A 94 3.54 1.41 -15.42
N VAL A 95 4.39 0.74 -14.64
CA VAL A 95 5.83 0.96 -14.64
C VAL A 95 6.52 -0.36 -14.89
N ILE A 96 7.37 -0.39 -15.92
CA ILE A 96 8.21 -1.52 -16.28
C ILE A 96 9.66 -1.14 -16.00
N THR A 97 10.35 -1.94 -15.19
CA THR A 97 11.77 -1.77 -14.89
C THR A 97 12.56 -3.04 -15.19
N TYR A 98 13.85 -2.90 -15.40
CA TYR A 98 14.76 -4.01 -15.64
C TYR A 98 15.65 -4.18 -14.40
N PRO A 99 15.29 -5.10 -13.48
CA PRO A 99 16.02 -5.22 -12.24
C PRO A 99 17.48 -5.63 -12.44
N GLY A 100 18.35 -5.12 -11.57
CA GLY A 100 19.75 -5.53 -11.49
C GLY A 100 20.70 -4.38 -11.15
N LYS A 101 21.82 -4.71 -10.49
CA LYS A 101 22.84 -3.74 -10.04
C LYS A 101 23.42 -2.87 -11.17
N ASN A 102 23.48 -3.41 -12.39
CA ASN A 102 23.99 -2.72 -13.58
C ASN A 102 22.86 -2.25 -14.50
N ASN A 103 21.61 -2.28 -14.04
CA ASN A 103 20.42 -1.83 -14.76
C ASN A 103 19.71 -0.76 -13.90
N ASP A 104 18.38 -0.84 -13.77
CA ASP A 104 17.55 0.17 -13.09
C ASP A 104 17.60 0.04 -11.55
N GLY A 105 18.39 -0.89 -11.01
CA GLY A 105 18.39 -1.22 -9.59
C GLY A 105 17.28 -2.20 -9.23
N TRP A 106 17.01 -2.33 -7.93
CA TRP A 106 15.89 -3.12 -7.43
C TRP A 106 14.76 -2.17 -7.05
N TRP A 107 13.51 -2.60 -7.28
CA TRP A 107 12.31 -1.85 -6.89
C TRP A 107 12.27 -1.63 -5.37
N LYS A 108 11.95 -0.40 -4.96
CA LYS A 108 11.89 0.01 -3.55
C LYS A 108 10.55 0.66 -3.21
N ALA A 109 10.30 0.82 -1.92
CA ALA A 109 9.12 1.53 -1.43
C ALA A 109 9.02 2.95 -2.03
N GLU A 110 10.14 3.66 -2.20
CA GLU A 110 10.14 4.99 -2.81
C GLU A 110 9.66 4.97 -4.27
N ASP A 111 9.97 3.91 -5.03
CA ASP A 111 9.55 3.77 -6.42
C ASP A 111 8.03 3.58 -6.50
N LEU A 112 7.46 2.78 -5.60
CA LEU A 112 6.01 2.63 -5.46
C LEU A 112 5.33 3.94 -5.06
N ILE A 113 5.88 4.66 -4.08
CA ILE A 113 5.34 5.96 -3.67
C ILE A 113 5.33 6.94 -4.84
N ASN A 114 6.41 6.97 -5.63
CA ASN A 114 6.50 7.80 -6.82
C ASN A 114 5.47 7.39 -7.88
N GLN A 115 5.28 6.09 -8.13
CA GLN A 115 4.28 5.60 -9.07
C GLN A 115 2.86 5.95 -8.63
N VAL A 116 2.53 5.75 -7.35
CA VAL A 116 1.20 6.06 -6.79
C VAL A 116 0.92 7.56 -6.91
N THR A 117 1.86 8.40 -6.49
CA THR A 117 1.69 9.85 -6.43
C THR A 117 1.66 10.47 -7.81
N ASN A 118 2.65 10.15 -8.65
CA ASN A 118 2.86 10.86 -9.89
C ASN A 118 2.07 10.23 -11.04
N HIS A 119 1.75 8.92 -10.98
CA HIS A 119 1.02 8.25 -12.06
C HIS A 119 -0.40 7.89 -11.62
N ALA A 120 -0.57 7.00 -10.65
CA ALA A 120 -1.87 6.38 -10.37
C ALA A 120 -2.93 7.40 -9.91
N ILE A 121 -2.62 8.25 -8.92
CA ILE A 121 -3.53 9.30 -8.43
C ILE A 121 -3.82 10.30 -9.54
N SER A 122 -2.79 10.84 -10.20
CA SER A 122 -2.94 11.82 -11.28
C SER A 122 -3.82 11.32 -12.43
N ILE A 123 -3.58 10.08 -12.89
CA ILE A 123 -4.37 9.47 -13.96
C ILE A 123 -5.80 9.19 -13.49
N PHE A 124 -5.99 8.73 -12.25
CA PHE A 124 -7.30 8.48 -11.68
C PHE A 124 -8.14 9.76 -11.63
N GLU A 125 -7.59 10.84 -11.07
CA GLU A 125 -8.29 12.12 -10.94
C GLU A 125 -8.65 12.73 -12.30
N ALA A 126 -7.75 12.61 -13.28
CA ALA A 126 -8.01 13.07 -14.64
C ALA A 126 -9.10 12.23 -15.35
N ARG A 127 -9.09 10.90 -15.14
CA ARG A 127 -10.01 9.97 -15.82
C ARG A 127 -11.39 9.93 -15.18
N PHE A 128 -11.48 10.09 -13.86
CA PHE A 128 -12.71 9.93 -13.08
C PHE A 128 -13.01 11.17 -12.23
N PRO A 129 -13.23 12.34 -12.85
CA PRO A 129 -13.54 13.56 -12.12
C PRO A 129 -14.78 13.38 -11.25
N GLY A 130 -14.71 13.86 -10.00
CA GLY A 130 -15.80 13.74 -9.02
C GLY A 130 -15.87 12.40 -8.29
N CYS A 131 -15.09 11.39 -8.68
CA CYS A 131 -15.01 10.12 -7.97
C CYS A 131 -13.95 10.15 -6.85
N GLN A 132 -13.97 9.15 -5.98
CA GLN A 132 -12.92 8.86 -5.01
C GLN A 132 -12.31 7.49 -5.34
N ALA A 133 -10.99 7.35 -5.27
CA ALA A 133 -10.35 6.04 -5.38
C ALA A 133 -10.37 5.31 -4.03
N LEU A 134 -10.58 4.00 -4.08
CA LEU A 134 -10.28 3.06 -3.02
C LEU A 134 -9.10 2.20 -3.49
N PHE A 135 -7.88 2.59 -3.09
CA PHE A 135 -6.67 1.87 -3.44
C PHE A 135 -6.55 0.60 -2.61
N ALA A 136 -6.33 -0.54 -3.28
CA ALA A 136 -6.16 -1.84 -2.65
C ALA A 136 -4.75 -2.38 -2.91
N PHE A 137 -4.03 -2.67 -1.83
CA PHE A 137 -2.67 -3.21 -1.84
C PHE A 137 -2.61 -4.52 -1.07
N ASP A 138 -1.63 -5.36 -1.39
CA ASP A 138 -1.28 -6.50 -0.54
C ASP A 138 -0.55 -6.03 0.74
N ASN A 139 -0.18 -6.97 1.62
CA ASN A 139 0.57 -6.65 2.85
C ASN A 139 2.09 -6.78 2.66
N ALA A 140 2.61 -6.49 1.47
CA ALA A 140 4.05 -6.43 1.27
C ALA A 140 4.69 -5.42 2.24
N THR A 141 5.90 -5.73 2.69
CA THR A 141 6.63 -4.87 3.64
C THR A 141 6.93 -3.49 3.03
N SER A 142 7.10 -3.40 1.72
CA SER A 142 7.24 -2.15 0.96
C SER A 142 5.97 -1.28 1.07
N HIS A 143 4.78 -1.88 1.00
CA HIS A 143 3.50 -1.16 1.07
C HIS A 143 3.19 -0.65 2.47
N SER A 144 3.72 -1.33 3.49
CA SER A 144 3.62 -0.95 4.90
C SER A 144 4.79 -0.09 5.38
N ALA A 145 5.64 0.40 4.47
CA ALA A 145 6.77 1.24 4.84
C ALA A 145 6.29 2.57 5.42
N PHE A 146 6.92 2.98 6.52
CA PHE A 146 6.66 4.27 7.15
C PHE A 146 7.55 5.35 6.55
N SER A 147 7.07 6.59 6.63
CA SER A 147 7.87 7.75 6.23
C SER A 147 9.11 7.87 7.13
N ARG A 148 10.17 8.47 6.59
CA ARG A 148 11.45 8.61 7.30
C ARG A 148 11.33 9.39 8.62
N ASN A 149 10.38 10.32 8.69
CA ASN A 149 10.08 11.15 9.85
C ASN A 149 8.91 10.60 10.71
N ALA A 150 8.40 9.39 10.43
CA ALA A 150 7.30 8.77 11.16
C ALA A 150 7.63 8.49 12.64
N LEU A 151 6.62 8.51 13.49
CA LEU A 151 6.71 8.22 14.92
C LEU A 151 7.00 6.73 15.20
N ILE A 152 8.26 6.32 15.02
CA ILE A 152 8.72 4.94 15.28
C ILE A 152 9.76 4.95 16.39
N ALA A 153 9.43 4.31 17.52
CA ALA A 153 10.31 4.22 18.68
C ALA A 153 11.68 3.59 18.38
N ASN A 154 11.70 2.60 17.48
CA ASN A 154 12.95 1.93 17.07
C ASN A 154 13.91 2.85 16.32
N HIS A 155 13.41 3.95 15.73
CA HIS A 155 14.23 4.95 15.02
C HIS A 155 14.79 6.03 15.95
N MET A 156 14.44 5.98 17.24
CA MET A 156 14.88 6.95 18.24
C MET A 156 16.00 6.38 19.13
N ASN A 157 16.89 7.29 19.54
CA ASN A 157 17.90 7.02 20.57
C ASN A 157 17.36 7.37 21.97
N LEU A 158 18.01 6.84 23.02
CA LEU A 158 17.67 7.20 24.39
C LEU A 158 17.91 8.69 24.67
N GLY A 159 19.08 9.18 24.27
CA GLY A 159 19.50 10.56 24.38
C GLY A 159 19.27 11.35 23.08
N PRO A 160 19.38 12.69 23.14
CA PRO A 160 19.32 13.52 21.96
C PRO A 160 20.55 13.31 21.07
N ALA A 161 20.46 13.77 19.81
CA ALA A 161 21.57 13.71 18.84
C ALA A 161 22.00 12.29 18.42
N GLY A 162 23.17 12.18 17.77
CA GLY A 162 23.66 10.93 17.18
C GLY A 162 22.95 10.57 15.87
N LYS A 163 23.22 9.36 15.36
CA LYS A 163 22.58 8.82 14.16
C LYS A 163 21.16 8.33 14.53
N GLN A 164 20.18 9.24 14.49
CA GLN A 164 18.75 8.94 14.60
C GLN A 164 17.96 9.83 13.64
N GLU A 165 16.76 9.40 13.28
CA GLU A 165 15.91 10.14 12.36
C GLU A 165 15.24 11.35 13.04
N LYS A 166 14.98 12.39 12.25
CA LYS A 166 14.27 13.59 12.72
C LYS A 166 12.78 13.37 12.50
N LEU A 167 12.08 13.02 13.57
CA LEU A 167 10.65 12.74 13.51
C LEU A 167 9.84 14.04 13.41
N HIS A 168 8.65 13.97 12.82
CA HIS A 168 7.75 15.13 12.75
C HIS A 168 7.14 15.43 14.13
N SER A 169 6.70 16.68 14.32
CA SER A 169 5.96 17.07 15.53
C SER A 169 4.64 16.30 15.63
N THR A 170 4.20 16.06 16.86
CA THR A 170 3.00 15.29 17.18
C THR A 170 2.21 15.98 18.29
N SER A 171 1.06 15.43 18.62
CA SER A 171 0.27 15.83 19.78
C SER A 171 -0.15 14.61 20.59
N TYR A 172 -0.17 14.72 21.90
CA TYR A 172 -0.55 13.64 22.80
C TYR A 172 -1.58 14.12 23.83
N PHE A 173 -2.34 13.18 24.39
CA PHE A 173 -3.28 13.46 25.46
C PHE A 173 -2.68 13.10 26.82
N HIS A 174 -2.83 14.00 27.78
CA HIS A 174 -2.50 13.74 29.18
C HIS A 174 -3.59 14.32 30.06
N LYS A 175 -4.18 13.49 30.93
CA LYS A 175 -5.30 13.86 31.82
C LYS A 175 -6.45 14.59 31.09
N GLY A 176 -6.81 14.10 29.91
CA GLY A 176 -7.90 14.65 29.09
C GLY A 176 -7.58 15.94 28.32
N ARG A 177 -6.35 16.46 28.40
CA ARG A 177 -5.91 17.65 27.65
C ARG A 177 -4.93 17.25 26.54
N LYS A 178 -5.04 17.92 25.39
CA LYS A 178 -4.14 17.76 24.24
C LYS A 178 -2.92 18.67 24.41
N TYR A 179 -1.73 18.12 24.16
CA TYR A 179 -0.46 18.83 24.23
C TYR A 179 0.34 18.61 22.96
N ASP A 180 0.92 19.69 22.43
CA ASP A 180 1.83 19.61 21.29
C ASP A 180 3.24 19.21 21.73
N GLN A 181 3.88 18.40 20.91
CA GLN A 181 5.20 17.88 21.15
C GLN A 181 6.04 17.89 19.88
N ASP A 182 7.00 18.80 19.83
CA ASP A 182 8.07 18.73 18.86
C ASP A 182 9.02 17.58 19.19
N MET A 183 9.40 16.84 18.16
CA MET A 183 10.36 15.74 18.23
C MET A 183 11.79 16.18 17.89
N VAL A 184 11.96 17.44 17.49
CA VAL A 184 13.23 18.08 17.19
C VAL A 184 13.36 19.32 18.07
N PHE A 185 14.55 19.65 18.53
CA PHE A 185 14.78 20.92 19.23
C PHE A 185 14.68 22.08 18.25
N LEU A 186 13.93 23.12 18.64
CA LEU A 186 13.74 24.32 17.83
C LEU A 186 15.06 25.07 17.59
N SER A 187 15.06 25.95 16.59
CA SER A 187 16.23 26.75 16.21
C SER A 187 16.66 27.74 17.30
N ASP A 188 15.74 28.15 18.16
CA ASP A 188 15.94 29.07 19.29
C ASP A 188 16.19 28.37 20.62
N TYR A 189 16.37 27.04 20.62
CA TYR A 189 16.57 26.25 21.85
C TYR A 189 17.77 26.77 22.67
N TYR A 190 17.61 26.84 23.99
CA TYR A 190 18.58 27.47 24.90
C TYR A 190 19.96 26.80 24.88
N ILE A 191 20.04 25.51 24.60
CA ILE A 191 21.30 24.78 24.39
C ILE A 191 21.65 24.82 22.90
N SER A 192 22.66 25.59 22.55
CA SER A 192 23.05 25.82 21.15
C SER A 192 23.43 24.54 20.42
N GLU A 193 24.10 23.59 21.09
CA GLU A 193 24.51 22.33 20.45
C GLU A 193 23.33 21.40 20.17
N LEU A 194 22.15 21.61 20.75
CA LEU A 194 20.99 20.76 20.55
C LEU A 194 20.03 21.29 19.48
N ARG A 195 20.15 22.56 19.07
CA ARG A 195 19.29 23.19 18.05
C ARG A 195 19.23 22.35 16.77
N GLY A 196 18.01 22.06 16.31
CA GLY A 196 17.77 21.26 15.11
C GLY A 196 18.13 19.77 15.23
N LYS A 197 18.56 19.29 16.40
CA LYS A 197 18.81 17.86 16.66
C LYS A 197 17.52 17.16 17.10
N ALA A 198 17.43 15.87 16.77
CA ALA A 198 16.33 15.03 17.22
C ALA A 198 16.36 14.86 18.75
N LYS A 199 15.18 14.89 19.38
CA LYS A 199 14.99 14.59 20.79
C LYS A 199 15.06 13.09 21.00
N GLY A 200 15.74 12.68 22.06
CA GLY A 200 15.76 11.28 22.48
C GLY A 200 14.49 10.88 23.21
N LEU A 201 14.29 9.57 23.36
CA LEU A 201 13.17 8.96 24.07
C LEU A 201 13.02 9.51 25.50
N LYS A 202 14.14 9.75 26.20
CA LYS A 202 14.13 10.28 27.57
C LYS A 202 13.47 11.65 27.66
N GLU A 203 13.83 12.57 26.76
CA GLU A 203 13.25 13.92 26.70
C GLU A 203 11.76 13.88 26.35
N VAL A 204 11.40 13.02 25.40
CA VAL A 204 10.01 12.86 24.96
C VAL A 204 9.12 12.32 26.07
N LEU A 205 9.56 11.29 26.79
CA LEU A 205 8.80 10.70 27.90
C LEU A 205 8.76 11.58 29.15
N LYS A 206 9.84 12.33 29.45
CA LYS A 206 9.83 13.33 30.53
C LYS A 206 8.75 14.39 30.30
N LYS A 207 8.64 14.92 29.07
CA LYS A 207 7.60 15.90 28.73
C LYS A 207 6.18 15.32 28.91
N ARG A 208 6.01 14.00 28.69
CA ARG A 208 4.74 13.28 28.88
C ARG A 208 4.46 12.88 30.33
N GLY A 209 5.42 13.08 31.25
CA GLY A 209 5.31 12.62 32.65
C GLY A 209 5.36 11.10 32.80
N LEU A 210 6.02 10.40 31.87
CA LEU A 210 6.09 8.93 31.82
C LEU A 210 7.49 8.37 32.10
N TRP A 211 8.47 9.25 32.35
CA TRP A 211 9.83 8.83 32.65
C TRP A 211 9.99 8.51 34.14
N PRO A 212 10.33 7.27 34.55
CA PRO A 212 10.49 6.92 35.95
C PRO A 212 11.81 7.44 36.53
N GLU A 213 11.84 7.66 37.84
CA GLU A 213 13.01 8.18 38.56
C GLU A 213 14.23 7.26 38.46
N GLU A 214 14.01 5.94 38.58
CA GLU A 214 15.06 4.91 38.47
C GLU A 214 15.58 4.73 37.03
N GLY A 215 14.88 5.29 36.04
CA GLY A 215 15.15 5.07 34.62
C GLY A 215 14.65 3.70 34.12
N LEU A 216 14.77 3.49 32.81
CA LEU A 216 14.37 2.25 32.14
C LEU A 216 15.43 1.82 31.14
N ARG A 217 15.48 0.53 30.83
CA ARG A 217 16.32 0.01 29.75
C ARG A 217 15.74 0.44 28.40
N LEU A 218 16.60 0.60 27.40
CA LEU A 218 16.20 1.08 26.07
C LEU A 218 15.02 0.28 25.46
N LYS A 219 14.98 -1.03 25.67
CA LYS A 219 13.88 -1.89 25.19
C LYS A 219 12.54 -1.50 25.82
N GLU A 220 12.51 -1.32 27.14
CA GLU A 220 11.31 -0.95 27.90
C GLU A 220 10.84 0.46 27.54
N VAL A 221 11.79 1.39 27.36
CA VAL A 221 11.51 2.76 26.91
C VAL A 221 10.83 2.74 25.53
N ARG A 222 11.36 1.95 24.59
CA ARG A 222 10.80 1.80 23.23
C ARG A 222 9.42 1.17 23.25
N GLU A 223 9.22 0.15 24.07
CA GLU A 223 7.91 -0.48 24.24
C GLU A 223 6.90 0.51 24.80
N LEU A 224 7.25 1.23 25.87
CA LEU A 224 6.39 2.23 26.50
C LEU A 224 5.95 3.33 25.53
N ILE A 225 6.88 3.88 24.74
CA ILE A 225 6.55 4.93 23.76
C ILE A 225 5.75 4.38 22.58
N SER A 226 6.00 3.13 22.15
CA SER A 226 5.28 2.52 21.02
C SER A 226 3.82 2.27 21.35
N GLN A 227 3.48 2.11 22.63
CA GLN A 227 2.09 1.99 23.10
C GLN A 227 1.37 3.34 23.25
N GLN A 228 2.06 4.46 23.00
CA GLN A 228 1.41 5.76 23.06
C GLN A 228 0.43 5.93 21.89
N PRO A 229 -0.75 6.54 22.10
CA PRO A 229 -1.79 6.62 21.07
C PRO A 229 -1.33 7.24 19.75
N ASP A 230 -0.47 8.25 19.79
CA ASP A 230 0.05 8.92 18.59
C ASP A 230 1.07 8.07 17.83
N PHE A 231 1.86 7.25 18.54
CA PHE A 231 2.76 6.26 17.91
C PHE A 231 1.97 5.09 17.32
N LEU A 232 0.93 4.61 18.01
CA LEU A 232 0.03 3.56 17.50
C LEU A 232 -0.80 4.03 16.30
N ALA A 233 -1.18 5.32 16.28
CA ALA A 233 -1.95 5.93 15.20
C ALA A 233 -1.09 6.30 13.98
N GLN A 234 0.24 6.15 14.05
CA GLN A 234 1.13 6.42 12.93
C GLN A 234 0.76 5.50 11.76
N LYS A 235 0.47 6.12 10.61
CA LYS A 235 0.13 5.41 9.38
C LYS A 235 1.37 5.19 8.53
N GLY A 236 1.33 4.18 7.67
CA GLY A 236 2.35 3.97 6.65
C GLY A 236 2.39 5.14 5.67
N GLN A 237 3.53 5.37 5.03
CA GLN A 237 3.72 6.50 4.11
C GLN A 237 2.73 6.46 2.95
N LEU A 238 2.48 5.28 2.41
CA LEU A 238 1.53 5.06 1.32
C LEU A 238 0.10 5.45 1.72
N GLU A 239 -0.31 5.05 2.92
CA GLU A 239 -1.62 5.42 3.48
C GLU A 239 -1.73 6.93 3.69
N GLU A 240 -0.71 7.58 4.26
CA GLU A 240 -0.69 9.03 4.46
C GLU A 240 -0.86 9.79 3.14
N ILE A 241 -0.14 9.40 2.09
CA ILE A 241 -0.17 10.05 0.77
C ILE A 241 -1.54 9.91 0.12
N ILE A 242 -2.11 8.70 0.12
CA ILE A 242 -3.42 8.43 -0.49
C ILE A 242 -4.53 9.20 0.24
N ILE A 243 -4.48 9.23 1.57
CA ILE A 243 -5.46 9.98 2.36
C ILE A 243 -5.30 11.48 2.16
N ALA A 244 -4.06 12.00 2.10
CA ALA A 244 -3.79 13.41 1.85
C ALA A 244 -4.28 13.86 0.46
N ALA A 245 -4.24 12.97 -0.54
CA ALA A 245 -4.85 13.19 -1.86
C ALA A 245 -6.40 13.09 -1.85
N GLY A 246 -7.02 12.84 -0.70
CA GLY A 246 -8.48 12.74 -0.59
C GLY A 246 -9.05 11.41 -1.08
N HIS A 247 -8.23 10.36 -1.15
CA HIS A 247 -8.62 9.01 -1.51
C HIS A 247 -8.63 8.07 -0.27
N GLN A 248 -9.06 6.83 -0.47
CA GLN A 248 -9.09 5.81 0.58
C GLN A 248 -8.14 4.67 0.23
N ILE A 249 -7.64 3.98 1.24
CA ILE A 249 -6.78 2.81 1.11
C ILE A 249 -7.37 1.64 1.90
N ILE A 250 -7.20 0.44 1.36
CA ILE A 250 -7.46 -0.84 2.03
C ILE A 250 -6.31 -1.80 1.73
N PHE A 251 -6.06 -2.72 2.67
CA PHE A 251 -5.11 -3.80 2.49
C PHE A 251 -5.86 -5.12 2.38
N TYR A 252 -5.44 -5.97 1.44
CA TYR A 252 -5.99 -7.33 1.30
C TYR A 252 -5.71 -8.16 2.55
N PRO A 253 -6.44 -9.27 2.78
CA PRO A 253 -6.10 -10.19 3.87
C PRO A 253 -4.72 -10.81 3.67
N LYS A 254 -3.90 -10.85 4.74
CA LYS A 254 -2.50 -11.34 4.70
C LYS A 254 -2.33 -12.77 4.15
N PHE A 255 -3.36 -13.61 4.26
CA PHE A 255 -3.28 -15.04 3.94
C PHE A 255 -3.96 -15.42 2.62
N HIS A 256 -4.27 -14.44 1.76
CA HIS A 256 -4.94 -14.69 0.48
C HIS A 256 -4.36 -13.83 -0.65
N CYS A 257 -3.09 -14.08 -1.00
CA CYS A 257 -2.46 -13.41 -2.14
C CYS A 257 -3.21 -13.68 -3.46
N GLU A 258 -3.92 -14.81 -3.58
CA GLU A 258 -4.76 -15.12 -4.74
C GLU A 258 -5.97 -14.20 -4.93
N LEU A 259 -6.24 -13.29 -3.99
CA LEU A 259 -7.25 -12.25 -4.14
C LEU A 259 -6.70 -11.02 -4.88
N ASN A 260 -5.38 -10.84 -4.93
CA ASN A 260 -4.75 -9.87 -5.81
C ASN A 260 -4.65 -10.48 -7.21
N TYR A 261 -5.67 -10.25 -8.01
CA TYR A 261 -5.88 -10.98 -9.26
C TYR A 261 -4.91 -10.59 -10.36
N ILE A 262 -4.19 -9.48 -10.19
CA ILE A 262 -3.22 -9.00 -11.16
C ILE A 262 -2.19 -10.11 -11.50
N GLU A 263 -1.74 -10.93 -10.53
CA GLU A 263 -0.85 -12.08 -10.75
C GLU A 263 -1.29 -13.05 -11.86
N THR A 264 -2.60 -13.22 -12.08
CA THR A 264 -3.15 -14.16 -13.08
C THR A 264 -3.20 -13.58 -14.49
N PHE A 265 -2.97 -12.27 -14.66
CA PHE A 265 -3.49 -11.51 -15.79
C PHE A 265 -2.45 -10.72 -16.60
N TRP A 266 -1.17 -11.10 -16.51
CA TRP A 266 -0.07 -10.35 -17.12
C TRP A 266 0.10 -10.49 -18.65
N ALA A 267 -0.92 -10.98 -19.34
CA ALA A 267 -1.21 -10.59 -20.73
C ALA A 267 -2.17 -9.38 -20.68
N LEU A 268 -1.71 -8.27 -20.10
CA LEU A 268 -2.56 -7.18 -19.58
C LEU A 268 -3.59 -6.60 -20.56
N ASN A 269 -3.30 -6.61 -21.86
CA ASN A 269 -4.22 -6.13 -22.89
C ASN A 269 -5.30 -7.16 -23.28
N SER A 270 -5.14 -8.44 -22.90
CA SER A 270 -6.06 -9.52 -23.26
C SER A 270 -6.99 -9.93 -22.13
N VAL A 271 -6.93 -9.26 -20.98
CA VAL A 271 -7.75 -9.60 -19.81
C VAL A 271 -9.14 -8.99 -20.00
N PRO A 272 -10.20 -9.80 -20.12
CA PRO A 272 -11.54 -9.25 -20.28
C PRO A 272 -11.96 -8.51 -19.01
N LEU A 273 -12.65 -7.38 -19.19
CA LEU A 273 -13.18 -6.58 -18.09
C LEU A 273 -14.15 -7.37 -17.20
N LEU A 274 -14.89 -8.31 -17.81
CA LEU A 274 -15.70 -9.31 -17.12
C LEU A 274 -14.90 -10.02 -16.02
N THR A 275 -13.72 -10.53 -16.36
CA THR A 275 -12.86 -11.25 -15.42
C THR A 275 -12.42 -10.34 -14.28
N ILE A 276 -11.97 -9.13 -14.58
CA ILE A 276 -11.58 -8.13 -13.57
C ILE A 276 -12.71 -7.87 -12.58
N ARG A 277 -13.94 -7.66 -13.09
CA ARG A 277 -15.15 -7.46 -12.26
C ARG A 277 -15.48 -8.67 -11.39
N GLN A 278 -15.32 -9.89 -11.92
CA GLN A 278 -15.56 -11.13 -11.15
C GLN A 278 -14.60 -11.24 -9.98
N TYR A 279 -13.33 -10.95 -10.21
CA TYR A 279 -12.31 -11.00 -9.18
C TYR A 279 -12.46 -9.88 -8.15
N ALA A 280 -12.73 -8.64 -8.57
CA ALA A 280 -13.03 -7.53 -7.66
C ALA A 280 -14.18 -7.91 -6.70
N ARG A 281 -15.28 -8.44 -7.24
CA ARG A 281 -16.41 -8.94 -6.44
C ARG A 281 -16.00 -10.06 -5.47
N LYS A 282 -15.20 -11.02 -5.94
CA LYS A 282 -14.67 -12.10 -5.10
C LYS A 282 -13.82 -11.54 -3.95
N ALA A 283 -12.88 -10.66 -4.24
CA ALA A 283 -12.01 -10.03 -3.24
C ALA A 283 -12.82 -9.29 -2.17
N PHE A 284 -13.84 -8.52 -2.55
CA PHE A 284 -14.73 -7.86 -1.60
C PHE A 284 -15.49 -8.84 -0.68
N ARG A 285 -15.99 -9.96 -1.20
CA ARG A 285 -16.64 -11.00 -0.38
C ARG A 285 -15.70 -11.61 0.65
N TYR A 286 -14.44 -11.86 0.27
CA TYR A 286 -13.43 -12.31 1.23
C TYR A 286 -13.14 -11.22 2.26
N MET A 287 -12.91 -9.98 1.86
CA MET A 287 -12.68 -8.88 2.80
C MET A 287 -13.84 -8.69 3.79
N ASP A 288 -15.08 -8.83 3.34
CA ASP A 288 -16.26 -8.77 4.22
C ASP A 288 -16.30 -9.92 5.23
N THR A 289 -16.01 -11.15 4.81
CA THR A 289 -15.95 -12.30 5.73
C THR A 289 -14.85 -12.13 6.77
N TYR A 290 -13.67 -11.62 6.37
CA TYR A 290 -12.58 -11.29 7.29
C TYR A 290 -12.95 -10.19 8.28
N ARG A 291 -13.60 -9.11 7.83
CA ARG A 291 -14.08 -8.03 8.70
C ARG A 291 -15.11 -8.52 9.72
N LYS A 292 -15.89 -9.55 9.36
CA LYS A 292 -16.82 -10.24 10.27
C LYS A 292 -16.14 -11.24 11.20
N GLY A 293 -14.81 -11.33 11.20
CA GLY A 293 -14.02 -12.16 12.10
C GLY A 293 -13.81 -13.61 11.65
N LEU A 294 -14.20 -13.97 10.41
CA LEU A 294 -13.94 -15.30 9.86
C LEU A 294 -12.48 -15.41 9.40
N ASN A 295 -11.90 -16.60 9.50
CA ASN A 295 -10.51 -16.87 9.10
C ASN A 295 -10.43 -18.02 8.10
N GLY A 296 -9.43 -17.96 7.20
CA GLY A 296 -9.01 -19.03 6.28
C GLY A 296 -10.17 -19.87 5.72
N LYS A 297 -10.25 -21.13 6.16
CA LYS A 297 -11.26 -22.10 5.70
C LYS A 297 -12.71 -21.67 6.00
N ALA A 298 -12.96 -20.97 7.10
CA ALA A 298 -14.29 -20.49 7.43
C ALA A 298 -14.73 -19.34 6.51
N ALA A 299 -13.80 -18.44 6.16
CA ALA A 299 -14.03 -17.40 5.15
C ALA A 299 -14.29 -18.05 3.77
N GLU A 300 -13.46 -19.01 3.37
CA GLU A 300 -13.64 -19.73 2.10
C GLU A 300 -14.99 -20.47 2.03
N PHE A 301 -15.39 -21.16 3.11
CA PHE A 301 -16.68 -21.83 3.21
C PHE A 301 -17.84 -20.83 3.09
N ALA A 302 -17.78 -19.70 3.79
CA ALA A 302 -18.81 -18.67 3.70
C ALA A 302 -18.92 -18.09 2.28
N VAL A 303 -17.79 -17.75 1.64
CA VAL A 303 -17.78 -17.23 0.27
C VAL A 303 -18.37 -18.24 -0.71
N LYS A 304 -18.03 -19.53 -0.59
CA LYS A 304 -18.58 -20.60 -1.43
C LYS A 304 -20.09 -20.78 -1.19
N LYS A 305 -20.52 -20.80 0.07
CA LYS A 305 -21.93 -21.01 0.44
C LYS A 305 -22.85 -19.90 -0.09
N TYR A 306 -22.38 -18.66 -0.11
CA TYR A 306 -23.18 -17.50 -0.55
C TYR A 306 -22.89 -17.07 -1.99
N HIS A 307 -22.19 -17.88 -2.79
CA HIS A 307 -21.87 -17.52 -4.18
C HIS A 307 -23.12 -17.48 -5.09
N SER A 308 -24.16 -18.26 -4.78
CA SER A 308 -25.34 -18.51 -5.63
C SER A 308 -26.62 -17.77 -5.23
N HIS A 309 -26.60 -16.90 -4.21
CA HIS A 309 -27.81 -16.33 -3.62
C HIS A 309 -28.06 -14.85 -3.96
N ARG A 310 -27.54 -14.35 -5.08
CA ARG A 310 -27.84 -13.00 -5.60
C ARG A 310 -28.10 -13.04 -7.09
#